data_AF-A0AAP8LAT5-F1
#
_entry.id   AF-A0AAP8LAT5-F1
#
_cell.length_a   1.000
_cell.length_b   1.000
_cell.length_c   1.000
_cell.angle_alpha   90.00
_cell.angle_beta   90.00
_cell.angle_gamma   90.00
#
_symmetry.space_group_name_H-M   'P 1'
#
loop_
_entity.id
_entity.type
_entity.pdbx_description
1 polymer ?
#
loop_
_entity_poly.entity_id
_entity_poly.type
_entity_poly.pdbx_seq_one_letter_code
_entity_poly.pdbx_strand_id
1 'polypeptide(L)'
;PQQQAEFFARSEQWLEKKYGKDRVVAAVVHRDEATPHLSAFVVPLTQDGRLSAKEFIGGRSKMREDQSTYAESVKKLGLERGIEGSRATHQTVQHYYESINRGTRSQVSISPETLEPRVLRKGIFTKDVEDQAAIAKRLSQAVNDGFAGTVAIASQSAQNAKRARDLQKTMDSQQKRLQSVTEPFKGLSREQMTQILTMAQTFQQQNRDREKQRRLEREQERRQRQKTDRGISR
;
A
#
# COMPACT_ATOMS: atom_id res chain seq x y z
N PRO A 1 18.05 -20.11 4.58
CA PRO A 1 16.88 -21.02 4.80
C PRO A 1 16.17 -20.80 6.15
N GLN A 2 16.91 -20.83 7.28
CA GLN A 2 16.33 -20.71 8.62
C GLN A 2 15.67 -19.35 8.89
N GLN A 3 16.35 -18.24 8.55
CA GLN A 3 15.77 -16.88 8.68
C GLN A 3 14.52 -16.68 7.82
N GLN A 4 14.46 -17.32 6.65
CA GLN A 4 13.27 -17.26 5.78
C GLN A 4 12.10 -18.05 6.39
N ALA A 5 12.36 -19.23 6.96
CA ALA A 5 11.33 -19.97 7.68
C ALA A 5 10.83 -19.17 8.89
N GLU A 6 11.73 -18.51 9.63
CA GLU A 6 11.37 -17.63 10.74
C GLU A 6 10.54 -16.43 10.27
N PHE A 7 10.90 -15.82 9.13
CA PHE A 7 10.12 -14.74 8.53
C PHE A 7 8.66 -15.16 8.29
N PHE A 8 8.45 -16.27 7.57
CA PHE A 8 7.09 -16.74 7.25
C PHE A 8 6.31 -17.15 8.50
N ALA A 9 6.96 -17.81 9.47
CA ALA A 9 6.33 -18.17 10.74
C ALA A 9 5.90 -16.91 11.53
N ARG A 10 6.72 -15.86 11.57
CA ARG A 10 6.38 -14.58 12.21
C ARG A 10 5.24 -13.86 11.47
N SER A 11 5.22 -13.92 10.14
CA SER A 11 4.13 -13.35 9.33
C SER A 11 2.80 -14.04 9.61
N GLU A 12 2.79 -15.38 9.68
CA GLU A 12 1.61 -16.16 10.04
C GLU A 12 1.14 -15.87 11.47
N GLN A 13 2.05 -15.87 12.44
CA GLN A 13 1.74 -15.53 13.83
C GLN A 13 1.14 -14.12 13.97
N TRP A 14 1.63 -13.15 13.20
CA TRP A 14 1.06 -11.80 13.19
C TRP A 14 -0.37 -11.80 12.64
N LEU A 15 -0.63 -12.55 11.56
CA LEU A 15 -1.98 -12.71 11.00
C LEU A 15 -2.92 -13.37 12.00
N GLU A 16 -2.52 -14.48 12.62
CA GLU A 16 -3.30 -15.19 13.64
C GLU A 16 -3.60 -14.30 14.84
N LYS A 17 -2.60 -13.58 15.37
CA LYS A 17 -2.77 -12.66 16.51
C LYS A 17 -3.76 -11.54 16.19
N LYS A 18 -3.71 -11.01 14.97
CA LYS A 18 -4.56 -9.88 14.56
C LYS A 18 -5.98 -10.31 14.26
N TYR A 19 -6.14 -11.38 13.49
CA TYR A 19 -7.40 -11.76 12.89
C TYR A 19 -8.09 -12.91 13.60
N GLY A 20 -7.37 -13.70 14.40
CA GLY A 20 -7.84 -14.97 14.95
C GLY A 20 -7.39 -16.12 14.07
N LYS A 21 -6.83 -17.16 14.70
CA LYS A 21 -6.34 -18.36 14.01
C LYS A 21 -7.44 -19.09 13.23
N ASP A 22 -8.64 -19.13 13.80
CA ASP A 22 -9.86 -19.67 13.21
C ASP A 22 -10.31 -18.92 11.94
N ARG A 23 -9.80 -17.71 11.70
CA ARG A 23 -10.15 -16.88 10.53
C ARG A 23 -9.15 -16.95 9.40
N VAL A 24 -7.96 -17.52 9.61
CA VAL A 24 -6.95 -17.71 8.56
C VAL A 24 -7.22 -19.06 7.89
N VAL A 25 -7.75 -19.03 6.66
CA VAL A 25 -8.14 -20.24 5.91
C VAL A 25 -6.91 -20.92 5.31
N ALA A 26 -6.00 -20.12 4.77
CA ALA A 26 -4.77 -20.60 4.14
C ALA A 26 -3.68 -19.53 4.23
N ALA A 27 -2.45 -19.97 4.47
CA ALA A 27 -1.23 -19.18 4.34
C ALA A 27 -0.24 -20.01 3.50
N VAL A 28 -0.06 -19.62 2.24
CA VAL A 28 0.73 -20.36 1.26
C VAL A 28 2.03 -19.62 0.99
N VAL A 29 3.16 -20.31 1.10
CA VAL A 29 4.48 -19.77 0.79
C VAL A 29 4.87 -20.18 -0.62
N HIS A 30 5.00 -19.20 -1.50
CA HIS A 30 5.49 -19.36 -2.86
C HIS A 30 7.03 -19.26 -2.86
N ARG A 31 7.70 -20.23 -3.47
CA ARG A 31 9.18 -20.31 -3.60
C ARG A 31 9.65 -20.56 -5.02
N ASP A 32 8.70 -20.67 -5.95
CA ASP A 32 8.83 -20.93 -7.37
C ASP A 32 8.90 -19.65 -8.21
N GLU A 33 8.81 -18.49 -7.56
CA GLU A 33 8.94 -17.16 -8.18
C GLU A 33 10.28 -16.49 -7.84
N ALA A 34 10.54 -15.32 -8.43
CA ALA A 34 11.78 -14.56 -8.25
C ALA A 34 12.06 -14.20 -6.78
N THR A 35 11.02 -13.87 -6.02
CA THR A 35 11.12 -13.54 -4.59
C THR A 35 10.13 -14.40 -3.81
N PRO A 36 10.60 -15.22 -2.84
CA PRO A 36 9.71 -15.98 -1.99
C PRO A 36 8.76 -15.07 -1.20
N HIS A 37 7.47 -15.36 -1.25
CA HIS A 37 6.43 -14.54 -0.61
C HIS A 37 5.28 -15.39 -0.07
N LEU A 38 4.45 -14.80 0.78
CA LEU A 38 3.33 -15.46 1.44
C LEU A 38 2.00 -14.86 1.00
N SER A 39 1.09 -15.71 0.57
CA SER A 39 -0.29 -15.39 0.23
C SER A 39 -1.21 -15.92 1.33
N ALA A 40 -1.94 -15.04 2.01
CA ALA A 40 -2.86 -15.41 3.07
C ALA A 40 -4.31 -15.07 2.71
N PHE A 41 -5.22 -16.00 3.00
CA PHE A 41 -6.66 -15.84 2.83
C PHE A 41 -7.32 -15.82 4.21
N VAL A 42 -7.96 -14.69 4.53
CA VAL A 42 -8.54 -14.45 5.86
C VAL A 42 -10.03 -14.12 5.71
N VAL A 43 -10.89 -14.79 6.50
CA VAL A 43 -12.32 -14.54 6.52
C VAL A 43 -12.64 -13.31 7.35
N PRO A 44 -13.28 -12.26 6.79
CA PRO A 44 -13.56 -11.03 7.50
C PRO A 44 -14.82 -11.13 8.36
N LEU A 45 -14.83 -12.06 9.32
CA LEU A 45 -15.95 -12.31 10.22
C LEU A 45 -15.95 -11.31 11.38
N THR A 46 -17.02 -10.53 11.52
CA THR A 46 -17.21 -9.56 12.60
C THR A 46 -17.71 -10.25 13.88
N GLN A 47 -17.69 -9.52 15.01
CA GLN A 47 -18.12 -10.07 16.30
C GLN A 47 -19.61 -10.47 16.33
N ASP A 48 -20.44 -9.80 15.53
CA ASP A 48 -21.87 -10.09 15.36
C ASP A 48 -22.13 -11.13 14.24
N GLY A 49 -21.09 -11.78 13.69
CA GLY A 49 -21.21 -12.88 12.74
C GLY A 49 -21.40 -12.48 11.27
N ARG A 50 -21.28 -11.19 10.92
CA ARG A 50 -21.34 -10.73 9.51
C ARG A 50 -19.99 -10.84 8.81
N LEU A 51 -20.00 -10.80 7.48
CA LEU A 51 -18.81 -10.67 6.66
C LEU A 51 -18.60 -9.20 6.28
N SER A 52 -17.59 -8.54 6.85
CA SER A 52 -17.31 -7.12 6.60
C SER A 52 -15.82 -6.80 6.63
N ALA A 53 -15.20 -6.76 5.45
CA ALA A 53 -13.78 -6.38 5.33
C ALA A 53 -13.50 -4.96 5.85
N LYS A 54 -14.45 -4.03 5.70
CA LYS A 54 -14.33 -2.65 6.17
C LYS A 54 -14.19 -2.57 7.69
N GLU A 55 -14.98 -3.34 8.41
CA GLU A 55 -14.93 -3.38 9.88
C GLU A 55 -13.71 -4.15 10.37
N PHE A 56 -13.38 -5.23 9.66
CA PHE A 56 -12.31 -6.16 9.96
C PHE A 56 -10.90 -5.58 9.76
N ILE A 57 -10.62 -5.01 8.57
CA ILE A 57 -9.35 -4.35 8.26
C ILE A 57 -9.35 -2.93 8.85
N GLY A 58 -10.51 -2.28 8.86
CA GLY A 58 -10.65 -0.92 9.32
C GLY A 58 -10.31 0.15 8.28
N GLY A 59 -10.08 1.36 8.76
CA GLY A 59 -9.74 2.52 7.92
C GLY A 59 -8.24 2.76 7.81
N ARG A 60 -7.89 3.91 7.20
CA ARG A 60 -6.50 4.33 6.95
C ARG A 60 -5.60 4.33 8.19
N SER A 61 -6.15 4.66 9.37
CA SER A 61 -5.39 4.67 10.62
C SER A 61 -4.96 3.26 11.04
N LYS A 62 -5.90 2.29 11.02
CA LYS A 62 -5.63 0.89 11.36
C LYS A 62 -4.62 0.28 10.37
N MET A 63 -4.81 0.51 9.07
CA MET A 63 -3.84 0.02 8.07
C MET A 63 -2.43 0.61 8.25
N ARG A 64 -2.31 1.86 8.74
CA ARG A 64 -1.01 2.46 9.06
C ARG A 64 -0.37 1.82 10.29
N GLU A 65 -1.18 1.55 11.31
CA GLU A 65 -0.76 0.84 12.53
C GLU A 65 -0.34 -0.60 12.21
N ASP A 66 -1.04 -1.27 11.31
CA ASP A 66 -0.71 -2.62 10.84
C ASP A 66 0.69 -2.68 10.22
N GLN A 67 1.06 -1.70 9.41
CA GLN A 67 2.41 -1.60 8.86
C GLN A 67 3.47 -1.49 9.98
N SER A 68 3.16 -0.77 11.07
CA SER A 68 4.05 -0.63 12.22
C SER A 68 4.13 -1.90 13.06
N THR A 69 2.99 -2.51 13.39
CA THR A 69 2.94 -3.72 14.23
C THR A 69 3.53 -4.93 13.50
N TYR A 70 3.33 -5.02 12.18
CA TYR A 70 3.97 -6.02 11.35
C TYR A 70 5.49 -5.83 11.30
N ALA A 71 5.97 -4.60 11.06
CA ALA A 71 7.40 -4.32 11.07
C ALA A 71 8.06 -4.71 12.41
N GLU A 72 7.39 -4.46 13.55
CA GLU A 72 7.90 -4.88 14.86
C GLU A 72 7.95 -6.41 15.02
N SER A 73 7.02 -7.17 14.43
CA SER A 73 7.02 -8.64 14.52
C SER A 73 8.22 -9.28 13.81
N VAL A 74 8.71 -8.66 12.74
CA VAL A 74 9.85 -9.12 11.92
C VAL A 74 11.15 -8.34 12.15
N LYS A 75 11.15 -7.32 13.01
CA LYS A 75 12.31 -6.44 13.29
C LYS A 75 13.59 -7.19 13.67
N LYS A 76 13.46 -8.30 14.39
CA LYS A 76 14.60 -9.16 14.78
C LYS A 76 15.34 -9.77 13.58
N LEU A 77 14.71 -9.81 12.42
CA LEU A 77 15.27 -10.30 11.16
C LEU A 77 16.00 -9.20 10.37
N GLY A 78 16.14 -8.00 10.94
CA GLY A 78 16.77 -6.85 10.27
C GLY A 78 15.86 -6.14 9.25
N LEU A 79 14.57 -6.47 9.23
CA LEU A 79 13.60 -5.78 8.37
C LEU A 79 13.07 -4.52 9.05
N GLU A 80 12.99 -3.45 8.27
CA GLU A 80 12.53 -2.15 8.74
C GLU A 80 11.14 -1.81 8.19
N ARG A 81 10.44 -0.95 8.93
CA ARG A 81 9.16 -0.41 8.51
C ARG A 81 9.37 0.48 7.28
N GLY A 82 8.52 0.33 6.26
CA GLY A 82 8.47 1.28 5.16
C GLY A 82 8.20 2.72 5.62
N ILE A 83 8.51 3.71 4.78
CA ILE A 83 8.39 5.13 5.13
C ILE A 83 6.94 5.49 5.49
N GLU A 84 6.73 6.02 6.70
CA GLU A 84 5.39 6.45 7.12
C GLU A 84 4.90 7.65 6.29
N GLY A 85 3.67 7.54 5.79
CA GLY A 85 3.11 8.58 4.91
C GLY A 85 3.72 8.57 3.50
N SER A 86 4.34 7.45 3.10
CA SER A 86 4.79 7.24 1.73
C SER A 86 3.67 7.56 0.73
N ARG A 87 4.03 8.30 -0.31
CA ARG A 87 3.17 8.64 -1.45
C ARG A 87 3.29 7.64 -2.59
N ALA A 88 4.07 6.56 -2.39
CA ALA A 88 4.19 5.49 -3.36
C ALA A 88 2.83 4.85 -3.65
N THR A 89 2.58 4.59 -4.93
CA THR A 89 1.36 3.94 -5.42
C THR A 89 1.67 2.49 -5.77
N HIS A 90 0.76 1.57 -5.42
CA HIS A 90 0.86 0.18 -5.82
C HIS A 90 0.97 0.04 -7.34
N GLN A 91 1.76 -0.92 -7.79
CA GLN A 91 1.92 -1.27 -9.20
C GLN A 91 1.65 -2.77 -9.35
N THR A 92 0.95 -3.13 -10.43
CA THR A 92 0.65 -4.53 -10.71
C THR A 92 1.92 -5.29 -11.09
N VAL A 93 1.97 -6.58 -10.76
CA VAL A 93 3.10 -7.46 -11.04
C VAL A 93 3.39 -7.56 -12.54
N GLN A 94 2.34 -7.68 -13.36
CA GLN A 94 2.44 -7.70 -14.83
C GLN A 94 3.15 -6.45 -15.35
N HIS A 95 2.73 -5.27 -14.88
CA HIS A 95 3.33 -4.01 -15.30
C HIS A 95 4.83 -3.95 -14.95
N TYR A 96 5.24 -4.52 -13.81
CA TYR A 96 6.65 -4.54 -13.40
C TYR A 96 7.52 -5.48 -14.27
N TYR A 97 7.02 -6.65 -14.65
CA TYR A 97 7.80 -7.58 -15.49
C TYR A 97 7.81 -7.21 -16.98
N GLU A 98 6.74 -6.59 -17.49
CA GLU A 98 6.71 -6.08 -18.87
C GLU A 98 7.81 -5.04 -19.13
N SER A 99 8.16 -4.23 -18.13
CA SER A 99 9.21 -3.23 -18.29
C SER A 99 10.63 -3.82 -18.25
N ILE A 100 10.85 -4.89 -17.48
CA ILE A 100 12.17 -5.54 -17.32
C ILE A 100 12.50 -6.44 -18.51
N ASN A 101 11.53 -7.23 -19.00
CA ASN A 101 11.79 -8.29 -19.97
C ASN A 101 11.93 -7.81 -21.42
N ARG A 102 11.50 -6.58 -21.76
CA ARG A 102 11.42 -6.13 -23.17
C ARG A 102 12.76 -5.68 -23.78
N GLY A 103 13.85 -5.56 -23.01
CA GLY A 103 15.22 -5.38 -23.49
C GLY A 103 15.49 -4.19 -24.43
N THR A 104 16.75 -3.89 -24.73
CA THR A 104 17.16 -2.85 -25.70
C THR A 104 17.49 -3.47 -27.05
N ARG A 105 16.49 -3.74 -27.89
CA ARG A 105 16.74 -3.92 -29.33
C ARG A 105 15.90 -2.94 -30.11
N SER A 106 16.48 -1.77 -30.35
CA SER A 106 15.88 -0.72 -31.16
C SER A 106 16.55 -0.71 -32.53
N GLN A 107 16.10 -1.58 -33.43
CA GLN A 107 16.38 -1.46 -34.87
C GLN A 107 15.19 -2.01 -35.66
N VAL A 108 14.21 -1.16 -35.94
CA VAL A 108 13.25 -1.41 -37.02
C VAL A 108 13.74 -0.63 -38.22
N SER A 109 14.24 -1.32 -39.24
CA SER A 109 14.52 -0.74 -40.55
C SER A 109 13.35 -1.09 -41.48
N ILE A 110 12.58 -0.10 -41.90
CA ILE A 110 11.52 -0.29 -42.90
C ILE A 110 12.19 -0.18 -44.27
N SER A 111 12.25 -1.30 -45.00
CA SER A 111 12.81 -1.33 -46.36
C SER A 111 11.68 -1.37 -47.41
N PRO A 112 11.93 -0.93 -48.65
CA PRO A 112 10.92 -0.95 -49.71
C PRO A 112 10.25 -2.32 -49.90
N GLU A 113 10.98 -3.41 -49.67
CA GLU A 113 10.49 -4.79 -49.80
C GLU A 113 9.45 -5.15 -48.72
N THR A 114 9.46 -4.48 -47.55
CA THR A 114 8.46 -4.71 -46.51
C THR A 114 7.08 -4.12 -46.83
N LEU A 115 7.01 -3.22 -47.81
CA LEU A 115 5.76 -2.61 -48.32
C LEU A 115 5.05 -3.50 -49.35
N GLU A 116 5.72 -4.54 -49.86
CA GLU A 116 5.13 -5.40 -50.90
C GLU A 116 4.01 -6.29 -50.35
N PRO A 117 2.88 -6.42 -51.08
CA PRO A 117 1.80 -7.34 -50.71
C PRO A 117 2.26 -8.79 -50.71
N ARG A 118 2.04 -9.50 -49.60
CA ARG A 118 2.35 -10.93 -49.50
C ARG A 118 1.24 -11.78 -50.09
N VAL A 119 1.60 -12.92 -50.67
CA VAL A 119 0.63 -13.90 -51.18
C VAL A 119 0.09 -14.72 -50.02
N LEU A 120 -1.20 -14.61 -49.75
CA LEU A 120 -1.86 -15.31 -48.64
C LEU A 120 -2.26 -16.73 -49.05
N ARG A 121 -2.79 -16.90 -50.26
CA ARG A 121 -3.17 -18.21 -50.83
C ARG A 121 -2.95 -18.23 -52.34
N LYS A 122 -2.54 -19.39 -52.85
CA LYS A 122 -2.34 -19.63 -54.28
C LYS A 122 -3.25 -20.78 -54.71
N GLY A 123 -4.27 -20.48 -55.51
CA GLY A 123 -5.17 -21.45 -56.14
C GLY A 123 -4.67 -21.89 -57.51
N ILE A 124 -5.40 -22.81 -58.15
CA ILE A 124 -5.07 -23.35 -59.49
C ILE A 124 -5.13 -22.25 -60.57
N PHE A 125 -5.95 -21.20 -60.37
CA PHE A 125 -6.08 -20.04 -61.28
C PHE A 125 -6.20 -18.67 -60.58
N THR A 126 -6.15 -18.60 -59.25
CA THR A 126 -6.34 -17.34 -58.49
C THR A 126 -5.24 -17.14 -57.45
N LYS A 127 -4.90 -15.87 -57.18
CA LYS A 127 -3.86 -15.48 -56.23
C LYS A 127 -4.45 -14.47 -55.25
N ASP A 128 -4.67 -14.89 -54.01
CA ASP A 128 -5.06 -13.99 -52.93
C ASP A 128 -3.81 -13.32 -52.37
N VAL A 129 -3.82 -11.99 -52.34
CA VAL A 129 -2.74 -11.16 -51.83
C VAL A 129 -3.23 -10.29 -50.69
N GLU A 130 -2.29 -9.93 -49.81
CA GLU A 130 -2.51 -9.03 -48.67
C GLU A 130 -3.05 -7.68 -49.16
N ASP A 131 -4.13 -7.18 -48.54
CA ASP A 131 -4.66 -5.86 -48.83
C ASP A 131 -3.85 -4.76 -48.11
N GLN A 132 -4.13 -3.50 -48.45
CA GLN A 132 -3.43 -2.34 -47.87
C GLN A 132 -3.61 -2.24 -46.35
N ALA A 133 -4.76 -2.65 -45.81
CA ALA A 133 -5.03 -2.61 -44.38
C ALA A 133 -4.22 -3.67 -43.63
N ALA A 134 -4.08 -4.86 -44.20
CA ALA A 134 -3.28 -5.95 -43.67
C ALA A 134 -1.78 -5.62 -43.74
N ILE A 135 -1.30 -5.01 -44.83
CA ILE A 135 0.07 -4.48 -44.93
C ILE A 135 0.32 -3.43 -43.83
N ALA A 136 -0.57 -2.46 -43.66
CA ALA A 136 -0.45 -1.41 -42.64
C ALA A 136 -0.44 -1.99 -41.21
N LYS A 137 -1.30 -2.98 -40.93
CA LYS A 137 -1.35 -3.68 -39.64
C LYS A 137 -0.06 -4.45 -39.38
N ARG A 138 0.47 -5.17 -40.37
CA ARG A 138 1.74 -5.90 -40.28
C ARG A 138 2.92 -4.98 -40.01
N LEU A 139 3.00 -3.87 -40.74
CA LEU A 139 4.06 -2.87 -40.55
C LEU A 139 3.96 -2.21 -39.17
N SER A 140 2.76 -1.82 -38.76
CA SER A 140 2.51 -1.25 -37.44
C SER A 140 2.89 -2.21 -36.32
N GLN A 141 2.60 -3.50 -36.48
CA GLN A 141 3.00 -4.52 -35.52
C GLN A 141 4.52 -4.71 -35.46
N ALA A 142 5.20 -4.79 -36.61
CA ALA A 142 6.67 -4.89 -36.66
C ALA A 142 7.37 -3.67 -36.04
N VAL A 143 6.84 -2.46 -36.26
CA VAL A 143 7.31 -1.23 -35.63
C VAL A 143 7.08 -1.29 -34.12
N ASN A 144 5.87 -1.62 -33.68
CA ASN A 144 5.56 -1.73 -32.25
C ASN A 144 6.45 -2.76 -31.55
N ASP A 145 6.70 -3.91 -32.16
CA ASP A 145 7.54 -4.98 -31.60
C ASP A 145 9.00 -4.52 -31.47
N GLY A 146 9.56 -3.87 -32.48
CA GLY A 146 10.95 -3.39 -32.42
C GLY A 146 11.16 -2.11 -31.60
N PHE A 147 10.10 -1.34 -31.28
CA PHE A 147 10.18 -0.23 -30.32
C PHE A 147 9.68 -0.61 -28.92
N ALA A 148 9.15 -1.81 -28.71
CA ALA A 148 8.58 -2.27 -27.44
C ALA A 148 9.53 -2.09 -26.26
N GLY A 149 10.83 -2.35 -26.47
CA GLY A 149 11.89 -2.13 -25.49
C GLY A 149 12.12 -0.66 -25.13
N THR A 150 12.11 0.22 -26.13
CA THR A 150 12.27 1.68 -25.92
C THR A 150 11.08 2.25 -25.14
N VAL A 151 9.87 1.85 -25.51
CA VAL A 151 8.63 2.25 -24.82
C VAL A 151 8.64 1.76 -23.37
N ALA A 152 9.09 0.52 -23.13
CA ALA A 152 9.24 -0.03 -21.79
C ALA A 152 10.24 0.77 -20.92
N ILE A 153 11.41 1.12 -21.46
CA ILE A 153 12.42 1.94 -20.77
C ILE A 153 11.90 3.35 -20.49
N ALA A 154 11.23 3.97 -21.46
CA ALA A 154 10.64 5.29 -21.28
C ALA A 154 9.56 5.27 -20.17
N SER A 155 8.69 4.26 -20.17
CA SER A 155 7.70 4.04 -19.11
C SER A 155 8.34 3.83 -17.75
N GLN A 156 9.37 2.97 -17.66
CA GLN A 156 10.12 2.72 -16.42
C GLN A 156 10.82 3.99 -15.92
N SER A 157 11.40 4.79 -16.81
CA SER A 157 12.07 6.04 -16.49
C SER A 157 11.08 7.08 -15.94
N ALA A 158 9.93 7.23 -16.61
CA ALA A 158 8.85 8.08 -16.13
C ALA A 158 8.34 7.64 -14.74
N GLN A 159 8.27 6.34 -14.49
CA GLN A 159 7.88 5.78 -13.19
C GLN A 159 8.93 6.02 -12.10
N ASN A 160 10.20 5.82 -12.42
CA ASN A 160 11.30 6.13 -11.51
C ASN A 160 11.31 7.62 -11.15
N ALA A 161 11.11 8.51 -12.13
CA ALA A 161 10.99 9.94 -11.90
C ALA A 161 9.76 10.30 -11.05
N LYS A 162 8.62 9.60 -11.23
CA LYS A 162 7.46 9.75 -10.34
C LYS A 162 7.79 9.32 -8.91
N ARG A 163 8.40 8.15 -8.71
CA ARG A 163 8.79 7.63 -7.40
C ARG A 163 9.75 8.59 -6.67
N ALA A 164 10.74 9.14 -7.37
CA ALA A 164 11.67 10.12 -6.82
C ALA A 164 10.93 11.38 -6.33
N ARG A 165 9.99 11.91 -7.13
CA ARG A 165 9.15 13.06 -6.73
C ARG A 165 8.26 12.75 -5.54
N ASP A 166 7.66 11.56 -5.51
CA ASP A 166 6.80 11.12 -4.41
C ASP A 166 7.60 10.98 -3.11
N LEU A 167 8.82 10.43 -3.19
CA LEU A 167 9.75 10.34 -2.07
C LEU A 167 10.14 11.73 -1.56
N GLN A 168 10.54 12.65 -2.44
CA GLN A 168 10.88 14.02 -2.06
C GLN A 168 9.72 14.70 -1.31
N LYS A 169 8.49 14.59 -1.83
CA LYS A 169 7.31 15.14 -1.16
C LYS A 169 7.03 14.50 0.20
N THR A 170 7.29 13.19 0.34
CA THR A 170 7.18 12.53 1.64
C THR A 170 8.22 13.10 2.61
N MET A 171 9.48 13.24 2.19
CA MET A 171 10.55 13.83 3.01
C MET A 171 10.23 15.26 3.43
N ASP A 172 9.79 16.11 2.50
CA ASP A 172 9.38 17.49 2.79
C ASP A 172 8.26 17.54 3.83
N SER A 173 7.27 16.64 3.72
CA SER A 173 6.15 16.58 4.66
C SER A 173 6.60 16.15 6.05
N GLN A 174 7.56 15.22 6.16
CA GLN A 174 8.11 14.78 7.43
C GLN A 174 8.97 15.88 8.06
N GLN A 175 9.80 16.56 7.26
CA GLN A 175 10.61 17.68 7.73
C GLN A 175 9.74 18.82 8.27
N LYS A 176 8.68 19.22 7.55
CA LYS A 176 7.73 20.23 8.03
C LYS A 176 7.06 19.83 9.34
N ARG A 177 6.71 18.55 9.47
CA ARG A 177 6.10 18.01 10.69
C ARG A 177 7.08 18.04 11.86
N LEU A 178 8.33 17.62 11.64
CA LEU A 178 9.40 17.73 12.64
C LEU A 178 9.64 19.19 13.04
N GLN A 179 9.78 20.10 12.09
CA GLN A 179 9.92 21.54 12.35
C GLN A 179 8.77 22.07 13.21
N SER A 180 7.52 21.74 12.87
CA SER A 180 6.37 22.19 13.68
C SER A 180 6.39 21.71 15.13
N VAL A 181 6.99 20.54 15.38
CA VAL A 181 7.16 19.99 16.74
C VAL A 181 8.38 20.58 17.43
N THR A 182 9.47 20.86 16.72
CA THR A 182 10.73 21.31 17.31
C THR A 182 10.84 22.82 17.47
N GLU A 183 10.23 23.62 16.59
CA GLU A 183 10.32 25.09 16.59
C GLU A 183 9.89 25.72 17.93
N PRO A 184 8.79 25.29 18.60
CA PRO A 184 8.42 25.82 19.91
C PRO A 184 9.46 25.59 21.02
N PHE A 185 10.37 24.62 20.84
CA PHE A 185 11.40 24.28 21.82
C PHE A 185 12.80 24.76 21.43
N LYS A 186 12.93 25.42 20.28
CA LYS A 186 14.21 25.89 19.77
C LYS A 186 14.79 26.96 20.70
N GLY A 187 16.05 26.78 21.11
CA GLY A 187 16.74 27.70 22.02
C GLY A 187 16.51 27.43 23.51
N LEU A 188 15.70 26.44 23.88
CA LEU A 188 15.52 26.04 25.28
C LEU A 188 16.63 25.09 25.74
N SER A 189 17.02 25.23 27.01
CA SER A 189 17.90 24.25 27.67
C SER A 189 17.15 22.93 27.93
N ARG A 190 17.89 21.85 28.19
CA ARG A 190 17.31 20.54 28.55
C ARG A 190 16.42 20.62 29.79
N GLU A 191 16.80 21.44 30.78
CA GLU A 191 16.03 21.65 32.00
C GLU A 191 14.71 22.38 31.70
N GLN A 192 14.77 23.45 30.89
CA GLN A 192 13.58 24.20 30.48
C GLN A 192 12.59 23.33 29.68
N MET A 193 13.10 22.50 28.77
CA MET A 193 12.26 21.52 28.04
C MET A 193 11.59 20.54 29.00
N THR A 194 12.32 20.02 29.98
CA THR A 194 11.79 19.07 30.97
C THR A 194 10.67 19.71 31.81
N GLN A 195 10.84 20.96 32.22
CA GLN A 195 9.82 21.72 32.94
C GLN A 195 8.55 21.90 32.11
N ILE A 196 8.68 22.34 30.84
CA ILE A 196 7.53 22.52 29.94
C ILE A 196 6.79 21.20 29.73
N LEU A 197 7.52 20.09 29.51
CA LEU A 197 6.92 18.77 29.33
C LEU A 197 6.16 18.32 30.60
N THR A 198 6.74 18.56 31.79
CA THR A 198 6.10 18.25 33.08
C THR A 198 4.83 19.08 33.29
N MET A 199 4.86 20.38 32.96
CA MET A 199 3.68 21.25 33.01
C MET A 199 2.60 20.76 32.02
N ALA A 200 2.98 20.43 30.79
CA ALA A 200 2.06 19.93 29.78
C ALA A 200 1.38 18.62 30.24
N GLN A 201 2.14 17.69 30.82
CA GLN A 201 1.59 16.46 31.40
C GLN A 201 0.59 16.76 32.53
N THR A 202 0.93 17.70 33.41
CA THR A 202 0.06 18.11 34.52
C THR A 202 -1.26 18.67 33.99
N PHE A 203 -1.23 19.59 33.02
CA PHE A 203 -2.43 20.14 32.41
C PHE A 203 -3.26 19.08 31.66
N GLN A 204 -2.61 18.16 30.94
CA GLN A 204 -3.30 17.05 30.30
C GLN A 204 -4.02 16.16 31.32
N GLN A 205 -3.38 15.87 32.46
CA GLN A 205 -3.98 15.09 33.53
C GLN A 205 -5.18 15.80 34.15
N GLN A 206 -5.03 17.09 34.48
CA GLN A 206 -6.14 17.91 34.98
C GLN A 206 -7.32 17.97 34.01
N ASN A 207 -7.05 18.08 32.70
CA ASN A 207 -8.10 18.06 31.68
C ASN A 207 -8.84 16.71 31.65
N ARG A 208 -8.11 15.58 31.73
CA ARG A 208 -8.73 14.25 31.81
C ARG A 208 -9.60 14.08 33.04
N ASP A 209 -9.14 14.55 34.19
CA ASP A 209 -9.89 14.41 35.44
C ASP A 209 -11.14 15.30 35.44
N ARG A 210 -11.04 16.53 34.89
CA ARG A 210 -12.22 17.38 34.63
C ARG A 210 -13.22 16.73 33.68
N GLU A 211 -12.77 16.07 32.62
CA GLU A 211 -13.65 15.35 31.70
C GLU A 211 -14.36 14.17 32.38
N LYS A 212 -13.64 13.40 33.21
CA LYS A 212 -14.24 12.34 34.03
C LYS A 212 -15.29 12.89 34.99
N GLN A 213 -14.98 13.97 35.70
CA GLN A 213 -15.91 14.63 36.62
C GLN A 213 -17.21 15.02 35.89
N ARG A 214 -17.10 15.73 34.75
CA ARG A 214 -18.23 16.12 33.91
C ARG A 214 -19.03 14.92 33.40
N ARG A 215 -18.37 13.80 33.11
CA ARG A 215 -19.05 12.57 32.67
C ARG A 215 -19.86 11.95 33.81
N LEU A 216 -19.31 11.91 35.02
CA LEU A 216 -20.00 11.42 36.22
C LEU A 216 -21.20 12.29 36.58
N GLU A 217 -21.04 13.62 36.56
CA GLU A 217 -22.14 14.57 36.80
C GLU A 217 -23.29 14.36 35.81
N ARG A 218 -23.00 14.25 34.51
CA ARG A 218 -24.01 13.96 33.48
C ARG A 218 -24.71 12.61 33.67
N GLU A 219 -23.99 11.59 34.14
CA GLU A 219 -24.61 10.29 34.46
C GLU A 219 -25.51 10.38 35.69
N GLN A 220 -25.12 11.13 36.72
CA GLN A 220 -25.94 11.38 37.90
C GLN A 220 -27.21 12.17 37.55
N GLU A 221 -27.10 13.24 36.76
CA GLU A 221 -28.25 13.99 36.26
C GLU A 221 -29.19 13.11 35.44
N ARG A 222 -28.66 12.27 34.54
CA ARG A 222 -29.47 11.30 33.79
C ARG A 222 -30.21 10.33 34.70
N ARG A 223 -29.55 9.81 35.73
CA ARG A 223 -30.16 8.91 36.72
C ARG A 223 -31.24 9.62 37.54
N GLN A 224 -31.04 10.89 37.92
CA GLN A 224 -32.06 11.68 38.62
C GLN A 224 -33.27 11.94 37.73
N ARG A 225 -33.07 12.35 36.46
CA ARG A 225 -34.17 12.57 35.50
C ARG A 225 -35.00 11.31 35.25
N GLN A 226 -34.36 10.13 35.15
CA GLN A 226 -35.08 8.86 35.02
C GLN A 226 -35.88 8.47 36.28
N LYS A 227 -35.45 8.91 37.46
CA LYS A 227 -36.19 8.69 38.71
C LYS A 227 -37.41 9.62 38.81
N THR A 228 -37.28 10.88 38.38
CA THR A 228 -38.40 11.84 38.39
C THR A 228 -39.48 11.49 37.35
N ASP A 229 -39.11 11.01 36.17
CA ASP A 229 -40.08 10.60 35.12
C ASP A 229 -40.95 9.40 35.55
N ARG A 230 -40.38 8.47 36.33
CA ARG A 230 -41.14 7.33 36.89
C ARG A 230 -42.06 7.70 38.04
N GLY A 231 -41.91 8.90 38.62
CA GLY A 231 -42.72 9.38 39.74
C GLY A 231 -44.01 10.13 39.35
N ILE A 232 -44.15 10.53 38.08
CA ILE A 232 -45.28 11.36 37.60
C ILE A 232 -46.41 10.51 36.98
N SER A 233 -46.22 9.19 36.81
CA SER A 233 -47.31 8.28 36.43
C SER A 233 -48.14 7.87 37.65
N ARG A 234 -49.08 8.72 38.06
CA ARG A 234 -50.24 8.36 38.87
C ARG A 234 -51.48 9.12 38.41
#